data_AF-W6Q2K2-F1
#
_entry.id   AF-W6Q2K2-F1
#
_cell.length_a   1.000
_cell.length_b   1.000
_cell.length_c   1.000
_cell.angle_alpha   90.00
_cell.angle_beta   90.00
_cell.angle_gamma   90.00
#
_symmetry.space_group_name_H-M   'P 1'
#
loop_
_entity.id
_entity.type
_entity.pdbx_description
1 polymer ?
#
loop_
_entity_poly.entity_id
_entity_poly.type
_entity_poly.pdbx_seq_one_letter_code
_entity_poly.pdbx_strand_id
1 'polypeptide(L)' 'MPHWSCEWESCKKPAAQRAGDCLLCDRHFCRTHRREPWHKCPKPEENWESYSAQYTATEAPHIDELCLRID' A
#
# COMPACT_ATOMS: atom_id res chain seq x y z
N MET A 1 1.67 15.68 -12.25
CA MET A 1 2.19 14.95 -11.08
C MET A 1 2.56 13.55 -11.55
N PRO A 2 3.78 13.06 -11.30
CA PRO A 2 4.15 11.71 -11.71
C PRO A 2 3.20 10.71 -11.03
N HIS A 3 2.67 9.77 -11.80
CA HIS A 3 1.87 8.67 -11.25
C HIS A 3 2.81 7.63 -10.68
N TRP A 4 2.51 7.15 -9.47
CA TRP A 4 3.20 6.00 -8.91
C TRP A 4 3.07 4.79 -9.85
N SER A 5 4.14 4.01 -9.95
CA SER A 5 4.17 2.78 -10.74
C SER A 5 3.78 1.60 -9.86
N CYS A 6 3.18 0.57 -10.45
CA CYS A 6 2.92 -0.66 -9.72
C CYS A 6 4.22 -1.32 -9.27
N GLU A 7 4.37 -1.57 -7.98
CA GLU A 7 5.55 -2.21 -7.37
C GLU A 7 5.50 -3.75 -7.41
N TRP A 8 4.65 -4.30 -8.28
CA TRP A 8 4.66 -5.74 -8.55
C TRP A 8 5.72 -6.03 -9.60
N GLU A 9 6.42 -7.17 -9.45
CA GLU A 9 7.55 -7.53 -10.30
C GLU A 9 7.20 -7.43 -11.79
N SER A 10 8.05 -6.73 -12.54
CA SER A 10 7.92 -6.50 -13.98
C SER A 10 6.63 -5.78 -14.43
N CYS A 11 5.85 -5.18 -13.51
CA CYS A 11 4.65 -4.45 -13.87
C CYS A 11 4.95 -2.98 -14.21
N LYS A 12 4.55 -2.55 -15.41
CA LYS A 12 4.69 -1.15 -15.87
C LYS A 12 3.39 -0.36 -15.82
N LYS A 13 2.34 -0.92 -15.21
CA LYS A 13 1.03 -0.25 -15.11
C LYS A 13 1.07 0.82 -14.02
N PRO A 14 0.35 1.93 -14.19
CA PRO A 14 0.22 2.92 -13.12
C PRO A 14 -0.49 2.31 -11.91
N ALA A 15 -0.06 2.73 -10.72
CA ALA A 15 -0.77 2.44 -9.49
C ALA A 15 -2.17 3.09 -9.50
N ALA A 16 -3.12 2.48 -8.79
CA ALA A 16 -4.48 2.99 -8.75
C ALA A 16 -4.56 4.31 -7.95
N GLN A 17 -5.05 5.37 -8.58
CA GLN A 17 -4.98 6.75 -8.08
C GLN A 17 -5.97 7.14 -6.95
N ARG A 18 -6.94 6.28 -6.58
CA ARG A 18 -8.12 6.72 -5.80
C ARG A 18 -8.24 6.19 -4.38
N ALA A 19 -7.27 5.41 -3.95
CA ALA A 19 -7.03 5.05 -2.56
C ALA A 19 -5.54 4.81 -2.54
N GLY A 20 -4.82 5.53 -1.68
CA GLY A 20 -3.38 5.40 -1.56
C GLY A 20 -2.96 3.94 -1.48
N ASP A 21 -1.73 3.70 -1.89
CA ASP A 21 -0.73 2.96 -1.15
C ASP A 21 -1.34 2.08 -0.05
N CYS A 22 -1.14 0.77 -0.15
CA CYS A 22 -1.69 -0.10 0.86
C CYS A 22 -1.08 0.25 2.22
N LEU A 23 -1.85 0.85 3.12
CA LEU A 23 -1.39 1.32 4.44
C LEU A 23 -0.86 0.21 5.36
N LEU A 24 -0.97 -1.06 4.95
CA LEU A 24 -0.41 -2.22 5.67
C LEU A 24 1.00 -2.58 5.19
N CYS A 25 1.34 -2.31 3.93
CA CYS A 25 2.66 -2.68 3.39
C CYS A 25 3.38 -1.51 2.72
N ASP A 26 2.75 -0.34 2.70
CA ASP A 26 3.20 0.89 2.05
C ASP A 26 3.62 0.71 0.60
N ARG A 27 2.86 -0.12 -0.14
CA ARG A 27 3.15 -0.44 -1.54
C ARG A 27 2.04 -0.03 -2.50
N HIS A 28 2.46 0.36 -3.70
CA HIS A 28 1.63 0.87 -4.78
C HIS A 28 1.31 -0.22 -5.76
N PHE A 29 0.03 -0.50 -5.95
CA PHE A 29 -0.41 -1.54 -6.87
C PHE A 29 -1.37 -1.00 -7.92
N CYS A 30 -1.25 -1.52 -9.14
CA CYS A 30 -2.26 -1.29 -10.18
C CYS A 30 -3.58 -1.98 -9.80
N ARG A 31 -4.65 -1.69 -10.55
CA ARG A 31 -5.98 -2.28 -10.31
C ARG A 31 -5.99 -3.81 -10.23
N THR A 32 -5.10 -4.48 -10.95
CA THR A 32 -4.96 -5.94 -10.94
C THR A 32 -4.23 -6.41 -9.68
N HIS A 33 -3.01 -5.91 -9.45
CA HIS A 33 -2.15 -6.43 -8.38
C HIS A 33 -2.58 -6.01 -6.97
N ARG A 34 -3.50 -5.04 -6.81
CA ARG A 34 -4.09 -4.70 -5.51
C ARG A 34 -5.14 -5.69 -5.00
N ARG A 35 -5.54 -6.66 -5.83
CA ARG A 35 -6.60 -7.62 -5.53
C ARG A 35 -5.99 -8.99 -5.31
N GLU A 36 -6.78 -9.89 -4.73
CA GLU A 36 -6.46 -11.30 -4.78
C GLU A 36 -6.39 -11.82 -6.22
N PRO A 37 -5.53 -12.81 -6.50
CA PRO A 37 -4.62 -13.50 -5.57
C PRO A 37 -3.25 -12.81 -5.35
N TRP A 38 -3.03 -11.62 -5.90
CA TRP A 38 -1.70 -10.98 -5.88
C TRP A 38 -1.37 -10.27 -4.57
N HIS A 39 -2.31 -9.46 -4.06
CA HIS A 39 -2.13 -8.76 -2.80
C HIS A 39 -2.66 -9.60 -1.64
N LYS A 40 -1.81 -9.81 -0.63
CA LYS A 40 -2.06 -10.75 0.48
C LYS A 40 -1.94 -10.12 1.86
N CYS A 41 -1.93 -8.79 1.97
CA CYS A 41 -2.06 -8.17 3.29
C CYS A 41 -3.36 -8.64 3.97
N PRO A 42 -3.33 -8.82 5.30
CA PRO A 42 -4.47 -9.28 6.07
C PRO A 42 -5.68 -8.37 5.85
N LYS A 43 -6.86 -8.96 5.88
CA LYS A 43 -8.12 -8.22 5.92
C LYS A 43 -8.58 -8.11 7.37
N PRO A 44 -9.13 -6.95 7.78
CA PRO A 44 -9.59 -6.76 9.16
C PRO A 44 -10.72 -7.75 9.52
N GLU A 45 -11.54 -8.17 8.55
CA GLU A 45 -12.61 -9.14 8.74
C GLU A 45 -12.11 -10.58 8.94
N GLU A 46 -10.89 -10.90 8.48
CA GLU A 46 -10.32 -12.25 8.54
C GLU A 46 -9.40 -12.42 9.76
N ASN A 47 -8.56 -11.42 10.05
CA ASN A 47 -7.63 -11.45 11.17
C ASN A 47 -7.28 -10.03 11.64
N TRP A 48 -8.06 -9.54 12.60
CA TRP A 48 -7.90 -8.20 13.16
C TRP A 48 -6.55 -7.99 13.85
N GLU A 49 -6.03 -8.99 14.56
CA GLU A 49 -4.77 -8.88 15.28
C GLU A 49 -3.60 -8.66 14.30
N SER A 50 -3.52 -9.47 13.24
CA SER A 50 -2.51 -9.30 12.20
C SER A 50 -2.67 -8.00 11.43
N TYR A 51 -3.92 -7.62 11.10
CA TYR A 51 -4.22 -6.36 10.43
C TYR A 51 -3.75 -5.15 11.24
N SER A 52 -4.17 -5.06 12.50
CA SER A 52 -3.87 -3.92 13.37
C SER A 52 -2.38 -3.83 13.73
N ALA A 53 -1.71 -4.96 13.96
CA ALA A 53 -0.27 -5.00 14.20
C ALA A 53 0.52 -4.48 12.99
N GLN A 54 0.16 -4.95 11.79
CA GLN A 54 0.83 -4.53 10.56
C GLN A 54 0.55 -3.06 10.22
N TYR A 55 -0.70 -2.61 10.38
CA TYR A 55 -1.06 -1.19 10.19
C TYR A 55 -0.25 -0.28 11.11
N THR A 56 -0.18 -0.61 12.41
CA THR A 56 0.57 0.18 13.40
C THR A 56 2.07 0.23 13.08
N ALA A 57 2.63 -0.87 12.58
CA ALA A 57 4.03 -0.92 12.17
C ALA A 57 4.35 -0.05 10.94
N THR A 58 3.36 0.25 10.11
CA THR A 58 3.50 1.01 8.86
C THR A 58 3.10 2.48 9.00
N GLU A 59 2.15 2.81 9.87
CA GLU A 59 1.58 4.16 9.94
C GLU A 59 2.61 5.25 10.28
N ALA A 60 3.40 5.06 11.35
CA ALA A 60 4.40 6.04 11.76
C ALA A 60 5.46 6.32 10.67
N PRO A 61 6.16 5.32 10.10
CA PRO A 61 7.15 5.59 9.06
C PRO A 61 6.53 6.19 7.79
N HIS A 62 5.29 5.81 7.44
CA HIS A 62 4.59 6.37 6.30
C HIS A 62 4.31 7.88 6.47
N ILE A 63 3.84 8.29 7.66
CA ILE A 63 3.59 9.71 7.97
C ILE A 63 4.90 10.50 7.95
N ASP A 64 5.98 9.94 8.51
CA ASP A 64 7.30 10.59 8.49
C ASP A 64 7.79 10.82 7.05
N GLU A 65 7.64 9.84 6.15
CA GLU A 65 7.99 10.00 4.73
C GLU A 65 7.17 11.11 4.06
N LEU A 66 5.86 11.15 4.32
CA LEU A 66 4.99 12.17 3.75
C LEU A 66 5.36 13.58 4.23
N CYS A 67 5.72 13.74 5.51
CA CYS A 67 6.18 15.01 6.05
C CYS A 67 7.46 15.48 5.33
N LEU A 68 8.43 14.58 5.16
CA LEU A 68 9.71 14.88 4.47
C LEU A 68 9.55 15.34 3.01
N ARG A 69 8.41 15.08 2.37
CA ARG A 69 8.16 15.42 0.96
C ARG A 69 7.45 16.77 0.78
N ILE A 70 6.96 17.35 1.86
CA ILE A 70 6.28 18.65 1.86
C ILE A 70 7.28 19.78 2.19
N ASP A 71 8.38 19.46 2.89
CA ASP A 71 9.53 20.35 3.11
C ASP A 71 10.42 20.51 1.86
#